data_AF-A0A010RKB4-F1
#
_entry.id   AF-A0A010RKB4-F1
#
_cell.length_a   1.000
_cell.length_b   1.000
_cell.length_c   1.000
_cell.angle_alpha   90.00
_cell.angle_beta   90.00
_cell.angle_gamma   90.00
#
_symmetry.space_group_name_H-M   'P 1'
#
loop_
_entity.id
_entity.type
_entity.pdbx_description
1 polymer ?
#
loop_
_entity_poly.entity_id
_entity_poly.type
_entity_poly.pdbx_seq_one_letter_code
_entity_poly.pdbx_strand_id
1 'polypeptide(L)'
;MNKCQRRTAVHEAGHALAFWWNGQHIERITVRTRTEACTGPMIDLRGNPQNVEGLVEADYLVPHPSFDAPGIAEYLPSMVDSIERDLLDCFAGPVAEAVYRRTKSDTFIWGSGSGDRRRGYELISLLPARKLLDAESLAIARSCCLVRRYWPAVTAVADFLQEHGTVNGEAITALLCEVTGESPTRLTNDLATLDTRRNRRWTAAHSTLLFSKGHLPLA
;
A
#
# COMPACT_ATOMS: atom_id res chain seq x y z
N MET A 1 -20.49 18.97 12.35
CA MET A 1 -20.23 17.54 12.05
C MET A 1 -18.76 17.26 12.29
N ASN A 2 -18.45 16.27 13.11
CA ASN A 2 -17.07 15.83 13.32
C ASN A 2 -16.72 14.91 12.15
N LYS A 3 -15.97 15.40 11.15
CA LYS A 3 -15.57 14.59 9.98
C LYS A 3 -14.31 13.79 10.33
N CYS A 4 -14.09 12.65 9.66
CA CYS A 4 -12.82 11.95 9.76
C CYS A 4 -11.68 12.83 9.23
N GLN A 5 -10.46 12.59 9.72
CA GLN A 5 -9.32 13.37 9.27
C GLN A 5 -9.08 13.12 7.78
N ARG A 6 -8.97 14.20 6.97
CA ARG A 6 -8.73 14.08 5.51
C ARG A 6 -7.53 13.20 5.20
N ARG A 7 -6.51 13.30 6.04
CA ARG A 7 -5.29 12.50 6.00
C ARG A 7 -5.57 10.99 6.01
N THR A 8 -6.38 10.52 6.95
CA THR A 8 -6.77 9.11 7.07
C THR A 8 -7.59 8.68 5.86
N ALA A 9 -8.54 9.51 5.40
CA ALA A 9 -9.28 9.22 4.17
C ALA A 9 -8.38 9.13 2.93
N VAL A 10 -7.37 9.98 2.80
CA VAL A 10 -6.38 9.87 1.71
C VAL A 10 -5.56 8.59 1.83
N HIS A 11 -5.17 8.22 3.05
CA HIS A 11 -4.40 7.01 3.32
C HIS A 11 -5.19 5.78 2.85
N GLU A 12 -6.43 5.60 3.32
CA GLU A 12 -7.25 4.46 2.90
C GLU A 12 -7.59 4.48 1.41
N ALA A 13 -7.78 5.65 0.81
CA ALA A 13 -7.98 5.78 -0.63
C ALA A 13 -6.76 5.35 -1.46
N GLY A 14 -5.54 5.51 -0.92
CA GLY A 14 -4.32 4.98 -1.53
C GLY A 14 -4.34 3.46 -1.58
N HIS A 15 -4.67 2.81 -0.46
CA HIS A 15 -4.85 1.36 -0.39
C HIS A 15 -5.94 0.87 -1.34
N ALA A 16 -7.11 1.52 -1.33
CA ALA A 16 -8.22 1.23 -2.22
C ALA A 16 -7.82 1.26 -3.71
N LEU A 17 -7.04 2.27 -4.10
CA LEU A 17 -6.53 2.40 -5.46
C LEU A 17 -5.65 1.20 -5.85
N ALA A 18 -4.80 0.72 -4.94
CA ALA A 18 -3.91 -0.41 -5.22
C ALA A 18 -4.70 -1.70 -5.45
N PHE A 19 -5.64 -2.02 -4.56
CA PHE A 19 -6.54 -3.18 -4.73
C PHE A 19 -7.35 -3.09 -6.02
N TRP A 20 -7.94 -1.93 -6.31
CA TRP A 20 -8.69 -1.71 -7.54
C TRP A 20 -7.80 -1.85 -8.77
N TRP A 21 -6.60 -1.28 -8.78
CA TRP A 21 -5.67 -1.37 -9.90
C TRP A 21 -5.22 -2.81 -10.18
N ASN A 22 -5.12 -3.65 -9.14
CA ASN A 22 -4.88 -5.09 -9.27
C ASN A 22 -6.13 -5.91 -9.64
N GLY A 23 -7.32 -5.29 -9.63
CA GLY A 23 -8.61 -5.98 -9.79
C GLY A 23 -8.90 -6.97 -8.67
N GLN A 24 -8.42 -6.68 -7.46
CA GLN A 24 -8.74 -7.40 -6.24
C GLN A 24 -10.09 -6.93 -5.70
N HIS A 25 -10.82 -7.85 -5.07
CA HIS A 25 -12.10 -7.53 -4.45
C HIS A 25 -11.88 -6.68 -3.20
N ILE A 26 -12.59 -5.56 -3.12
CA ILE A 26 -12.70 -4.74 -1.92
C ILE A 26 -14.09 -5.02 -1.35
N GLU A 27 -14.16 -5.46 -0.11
CA GLU A 27 -15.42 -5.70 0.58
C GLU A 27 -15.92 -4.38 1.18
N ARG A 28 -15.05 -3.67 1.91
CA ARG A 28 -15.42 -2.46 2.63
C ARG A 28 -14.22 -1.57 2.91
N ILE A 29 -14.48 -0.27 2.96
CA ILE A 29 -13.53 0.71 3.49
C ILE A 29 -14.22 1.49 4.61
N THR A 30 -13.54 1.62 5.74
CA THR A 30 -14.02 2.37 6.90
C THR A 30 -12.99 3.40 7.31
N VAL A 31 -13.42 4.64 7.52
CA VAL A 31 -12.62 5.70 8.16
C VAL A 31 -13.39 6.28 9.33
N ARG A 32 -12.72 6.39 10.48
CA ARG A 32 -13.33 6.86 11.72
C ARG A 32 -13.05 8.33 11.95
N THR A 33 -14.02 9.00 12.53
CA THR A 33 -13.83 10.28 13.20
C THR A 33 -12.91 10.09 14.40
N ARG A 34 -12.27 11.17 14.86
CA ARG A 34 -11.40 11.11 16.05
C ARG A 34 -12.16 10.63 17.29
N THR A 35 -13.44 11.01 17.41
CA THR A 35 -14.29 10.57 18.53
C THR A 35 -14.52 9.06 18.49
N GLU A 36 -14.86 8.50 17.33
CA GLU A 36 -15.02 7.05 17.16
C GLU A 36 -13.71 6.29 17.33
N ALA A 37 -12.57 6.87 16.96
CA ALA A 37 -11.27 6.26 17.22
C ALA A 37 -10.97 6.16 18.73
N CYS A 38 -11.50 7.08 19.54
CA CYS A 38 -11.33 7.08 21.00
C CYS A 38 -12.27 6.11 21.75
N THR A 39 -13.32 5.57 21.11
CA THR A 39 -14.27 4.66 21.79
C THR A 39 -13.80 3.22 21.89
N GLY A 40 -12.72 2.86 21.20
CA GLY A 40 -12.14 1.51 21.22
C GLY A 40 -11.58 1.08 19.87
N PRO A 41 -11.21 -0.21 19.71
CA PRO A 41 -10.79 -0.75 18.42
C PRO A 41 -11.94 -0.77 17.42
N MET A 42 -11.62 -0.66 16.13
CA MET A 42 -12.53 -1.03 15.04
C MET A 42 -12.64 -2.55 15.00
N ILE A 43 -13.81 -3.10 14.73
CA ILE A 43 -13.98 -4.54 14.52
C ILE A 43 -14.00 -4.82 13.02
N ASP A 44 -13.07 -5.67 12.56
CA ASP A 44 -13.06 -6.14 11.18
C ASP A 44 -14.20 -7.15 10.92
N LEU A 45 -14.44 -7.49 9.66
CA LEU A 45 -15.50 -8.41 9.23
C LEU A 45 -15.31 -9.84 9.74
N ARG A 46 -14.12 -10.18 10.22
CA ARG A 46 -13.82 -11.46 10.85
C ARG A 46 -14.00 -11.41 12.38
N GLY A 47 -14.39 -10.26 12.92
CA GLY A 47 -14.60 -10.05 14.35
C GLY A 47 -13.33 -9.70 15.13
N ASN A 48 -12.19 -9.45 14.49
CA ASN A 48 -10.97 -9.10 15.20
C ASN A 48 -10.90 -7.59 15.49
N PRO A 49 -10.38 -7.20 16.67
CA PRO A 49 -10.17 -5.80 17.02
C PRO A 49 -8.93 -5.22 16.33
N GLN A 50 -9.10 -4.08 15.68
CA GLN A 50 -8.08 -3.30 14.96
C GLN A 50 -7.95 -1.90 15.59
N ASN A 51 -6.77 -1.59 16.14
CA ASN A 51 -6.48 -0.28 16.74
C ASN A 51 -6.06 0.75 15.67
N VAL A 52 -6.97 1.02 14.73
CA VAL A 52 -6.70 1.84 13.53
C VAL A 52 -7.75 2.93 13.32
N GLU A 53 -7.36 4.05 12.71
CA GLU A 53 -8.31 5.12 12.36
C GLU A 53 -9.04 4.85 11.03
N GLY A 54 -8.47 4.02 10.17
CA GLY A 54 -9.08 3.56 8.92
C GLY A 54 -8.71 2.11 8.65
N LEU A 55 -9.53 1.44 7.82
CA LEU A 55 -9.34 0.05 7.45
C LEU A 55 -9.91 -0.19 6.05
N VAL A 56 -9.11 -0.79 5.18
CA VAL A 56 -9.55 -1.39 3.91
C VAL A 56 -9.59 -2.91 4.09
N GLU A 57 -10.76 -3.49 3.83
CA GLU A 57 -10.99 -4.94 3.91
C GLU A 57 -11.12 -5.46 2.48
N ALA A 58 -10.12 -6.21 2.04
CA ALA A 58 -9.97 -6.66 0.65
C ALA A 58 -9.25 -8.00 0.56
N ASP A 59 -9.34 -8.64 -0.61
CA ASP A 59 -8.73 -9.94 -0.88
C ASP A 59 -7.25 -9.80 -1.26
N TYR A 60 -6.36 -10.02 -0.31
CA TYR A 60 -4.91 -10.10 -0.54
C TYR A 60 -4.52 -11.33 -1.37
N LEU A 61 -3.51 -11.20 -2.23
CA LEU A 61 -2.98 -12.33 -3.02
C LEU A 61 -2.12 -13.26 -2.16
N VAL A 62 -1.44 -12.71 -1.14
CA VAL A 62 -0.71 -13.47 -0.12
C VAL A 62 -1.35 -13.21 1.25
N PRO A 63 -2.37 -13.96 1.66
CA PRO A 63 -3.17 -13.62 2.84
C PRO A 63 -2.35 -13.58 4.15
N HIS A 64 -1.48 -14.55 4.37
CA HIS A 64 -0.76 -14.76 5.64
C HIS A 64 0.76 -14.90 5.40
N PRO A 65 1.47 -13.82 4.99
CA PRO A 65 2.88 -13.92 4.62
C PRO A 65 3.77 -14.40 5.77
N SER A 66 3.38 -14.18 7.02
CA SER A 66 4.13 -14.65 8.20
C SER A 66 4.07 -16.16 8.46
N PHE A 67 3.21 -16.91 7.75
CA PHE A 67 3.10 -18.37 7.88
C PHE A 67 3.97 -19.12 6.86
N ASP A 68 4.43 -18.42 5.81
CA ASP A 68 5.28 -18.99 4.78
C ASP A 68 6.77 -18.90 5.18
N ALA A 69 7.57 -19.80 4.62
CA ALA A 69 9.01 -19.79 4.86
C ALA A 69 9.68 -18.59 4.15
N PRO A 70 10.62 -17.88 4.80
CA PRO A 70 11.42 -16.85 4.13
C PRO A 70 12.11 -17.40 2.88
N GLY A 71 12.08 -16.62 1.80
CA GLY A 71 12.64 -16.99 0.50
C GLY A 71 11.88 -18.06 -0.28
N ILE A 72 10.68 -18.47 0.15
CA ILE A 72 9.89 -19.51 -0.53
C ILE A 72 9.65 -19.23 -2.02
N ALA A 73 9.59 -17.95 -2.43
CA ALA A 73 9.39 -17.57 -3.82
C ALA A 73 10.60 -17.87 -4.73
N GLU A 74 11.75 -18.28 -4.18
CA GLU A 74 12.83 -18.90 -4.97
C GLU A 74 12.35 -20.22 -5.61
N TYR A 75 11.49 -20.95 -4.92
CA TYR A 75 10.96 -22.25 -5.35
C TYR A 75 9.56 -22.15 -5.96
N LEU A 76 8.88 -21.02 -5.74
CA LEU A 76 7.56 -20.71 -6.30
C LEU A 76 7.59 -19.38 -7.07
N PRO A 77 8.17 -19.33 -8.29
CA PRO A 77 8.34 -18.08 -9.03
C PRO A 77 7.02 -17.35 -9.34
N SER A 78 5.90 -18.08 -9.43
CA SER A 78 4.57 -17.49 -9.62
C SER A 78 4.13 -16.60 -8.45
N MET A 79 4.67 -16.83 -7.24
CA MET A 79 4.35 -16.03 -6.04
C MET A 79 4.98 -14.63 -6.09
N VAL A 80 6.04 -14.45 -6.89
CA VAL A 80 6.77 -13.17 -6.97
C VAL A 80 5.86 -12.03 -7.44
N ASP A 81 5.01 -12.27 -8.46
CA ASP A 81 4.07 -11.26 -8.94
C ASP A 81 3.02 -10.92 -7.87
N SER A 82 2.47 -11.93 -7.19
CA SER A 82 1.54 -11.75 -6.08
C SER A 82 2.13 -10.93 -4.94
N ILE A 83 3.38 -11.21 -4.56
CA ILE A 83 4.11 -10.45 -3.53
C ILE A 83 4.31 -9.00 -3.99
N GLU A 84 4.78 -8.78 -5.22
CA GLU A 84 5.05 -7.43 -5.73
C GLU A 84 3.78 -6.58 -5.85
N ARG A 85 2.62 -7.20 -6.10
CA ARG A 85 1.31 -6.55 -6.11
C ARG A 85 0.82 -6.23 -4.71
N ASP A 86 0.86 -7.18 -3.77
CA ASP A 86 0.48 -6.93 -2.38
C ASP A 86 1.41 -5.88 -1.72
N LEU A 87 2.65 -5.75 -2.19
CA LEU A 87 3.52 -4.65 -1.76
C LEU A 87 3.02 -3.27 -2.21
N LEU A 88 2.31 -3.15 -3.34
CA LEU A 88 1.62 -1.91 -3.68
C LEU A 88 0.53 -1.61 -2.66
N ASP A 89 -0.25 -2.63 -2.26
CA ASP A 89 -1.30 -2.49 -1.25
C ASP A 89 -0.74 -2.03 0.09
N CYS A 90 0.48 -2.43 0.46
CA CYS A 90 1.12 -1.94 1.69
C CYS A 90 1.57 -0.47 1.60
N PHE A 91 2.12 -0.04 0.45
CA PHE A 91 2.78 1.27 0.39
C PHE A 91 1.93 2.38 -0.23
N ALA A 92 0.83 2.06 -0.92
CA ALA A 92 0.00 3.05 -1.59
C ALA A 92 -0.65 4.05 -0.61
N GLY A 93 -1.15 3.60 0.55
CA GLY A 93 -1.71 4.48 1.58
C GLY A 93 -0.70 5.49 2.15
N PRO A 94 0.44 5.05 2.72
CA PRO A 94 1.50 5.96 3.18
C PRO A 94 2.01 6.92 2.09
N VAL A 95 2.11 6.44 0.84
CA VAL A 95 2.51 7.28 -0.30
C VAL A 95 1.45 8.32 -0.64
N ALA A 96 0.16 7.98 -0.62
CA ALA A 96 -0.93 8.93 -0.82
C ALA A 96 -0.93 10.03 0.26
N GLU A 97 -0.70 9.65 1.52
CA GLU A 97 -0.53 10.60 2.63
C GLU A 97 0.65 11.56 2.36
N ALA A 98 1.77 11.03 1.86
CA ALA A 98 2.95 11.82 1.49
C ALA A 98 2.69 12.83 0.37
N VAL A 99 2.00 12.40 -0.69
CA VAL A 99 1.61 13.25 -1.82
C VAL A 99 0.68 14.37 -1.35
N TYR A 100 -0.34 14.04 -0.55
CA TYR A 100 -1.27 15.02 0.02
C TYR A 100 -0.57 16.08 0.88
N ARG A 101 0.34 15.63 1.75
CA ARG A 101 1.06 16.49 2.70
C ARG A 101 2.27 17.19 2.07
N ARG A 102 2.56 16.93 0.80
CA ARG A 102 3.72 17.46 0.06
C ARG A 102 5.05 17.24 0.80
N THR A 103 5.21 16.06 1.38
CA THR A 103 6.40 15.66 2.14
C THR A 103 6.97 14.33 1.64
N LYS A 104 8.09 13.89 2.19
CA LYS A 104 8.71 12.60 1.88
C LYS A 104 7.87 11.46 2.45
N SER A 105 7.78 10.35 1.71
CA SER A 105 7.02 9.14 2.09
C SER A 105 7.48 8.52 3.40
N ASP A 106 8.79 8.58 3.68
CA ASP A 106 9.39 8.00 4.88
C ASP A 106 8.73 8.50 6.17
N THR A 107 8.25 9.74 6.21
CA THR A 107 7.60 10.26 7.43
C THR A 107 6.33 9.48 7.81
N PHE A 108 5.58 8.95 6.83
CA PHE A 108 4.32 8.25 7.09
C PHE A 108 4.48 6.75 7.13
N ILE A 109 5.41 6.21 6.34
CA ILE A 109 5.82 4.81 6.40
C ILE A 109 6.31 4.43 7.81
N TRP A 110 6.97 5.36 8.51
CA TRP A 110 7.50 5.15 9.86
C TRP A 110 6.55 5.60 10.98
N GLY A 111 5.41 6.22 10.64
CA GLY A 111 4.42 6.75 11.56
C GLY A 111 3.09 5.98 11.50
N SER A 112 2.08 6.59 10.86
CA SER A 112 0.74 6.01 10.70
C SER A 112 0.72 4.67 9.96
N GLY A 113 1.69 4.41 9.08
CA GLY A 113 1.78 3.19 8.27
C GLY A 113 2.60 2.04 8.88
N SER A 114 2.82 2.02 10.20
CA SER A 114 3.65 0.99 10.83
C SER A 114 3.12 -0.44 10.63
N GLY A 115 1.79 -0.61 10.62
CA GLY A 115 1.13 -1.88 10.29
C GLY A 115 1.37 -2.30 8.84
N ASP A 116 1.17 -1.37 7.90
CA ASP A 116 1.39 -1.62 6.48
C ASP A 116 2.84 -2.00 6.20
N ARG A 117 3.78 -1.29 6.83
CA ARG A 117 5.21 -1.54 6.68
C ARG A 117 5.61 -2.90 7.25
N ARG A 118 5.05 -3.29 8.41
CA ARG A 118 5.27 -4.62 8.97
C ARG A 118 4.84 -5.70 7.98
N ARG A 119 3.62 -5.61 7.45
CA ARG A 119 3.12 -6.54 6.43
C ARG A 119 4.01 -6.52 5.17
N GLY A 120 4.46 -5.34 4.75
CA GLY A 120 5.41 -5.17 3.65
C GLY A 120 6.72 -5.93 3.88
N TYR A 121 7.29 -5.91 5.10
CA TYR A 121 8.48 -6.72 5.39
C TYR A 121 8.22 -8.21 5.48
N GLU A 122 7.06 -8.63 5.99
CA GLU A 122 6.64 -10.03 5.95
C GLU A 122 6.61 -10.52 4.50
N LEU A 123 6.01 -9.74 3.59
CA LEU A 123 6.01 -10.00 2.14
C LEU A 123 7.40 -10.01 1.51
N ILE A 124 8.23 -8.99 1.79
CA ILE A 124 9.61 -8.92 1.28
C ILE A 124 10.40 -10.14 1.71
N SER A 125 10.22 -10.64 2.92
CA SER A 125 10.94 -11.81 3.43
C SER A 125 10.70 -13.08 2.61
N LEU A 126 9.59 -13.16 1.87
CA LEU A 126 9.25 -14.29 1.02
C LEU A 126 9.95 -14.27 -0.34
N LEU A 127 10.45 -13.09 -0.76
CA LEU A 127 11.07 -12.91 -2.08
C LEU A 127 12.39 -13.69 -2.20
N PRO A 128 12.80 -14.04 -3.43
CA PRO A 128 14.13 -14.57 -3.72
C PRO A 128 15.23 -13.64 -3.17
N ALA A 129 16.33 -14.21 -2.67
CA ALA A 129 17.41 -13.44 -2.03
C ALA A 129 17.93 -12.29 -2.92
N ARG A 130 18.00 -12.53 -4.23
CA ARG A 130 18.42 -11.53 -5.25
C ARG A 130 17.53 -10.29 -5.33
N LYS A 131 16.29 -10.33 -4.83
CA LYS A 131 15.32 -9.22 -4.88
C LYS A 131 15.23 -8.43 -3.57
N LEU A 132 15.75 -8.97 -2.46
CA LEU A 132 15.53 -8.41 -1.12
C LEU A 132 16.03 -6.97 -0.96
N LEU A 133 17.22 -6.66 -1.50
CA LEU A 133 17.91 -5.39 -1.25
C LEU A 133 17.11 -4.18 -1.73
N ASP A 134 16.48 -4.29 -2.89
CA ASP A 134 15.78 -3.18 -3.55
C ASP A 134 14.25 -3.26 -3.41
N ALA A 135 13.71 -4.33 -2.81
CA ALA A 135 12.28 -4.63 -2.82
C ALA A 135 11.42 -3.49 -2.24
N GLU A 136 11.75 -3.00 -1.04
CA GLU A 136 11.03 -1.89 -0.39
C GLU A 136 11.10 -0.61 -1.23
N SER A 137 12.30 -0.24 -1.68
CA SER A 137 12.50 0.96 -2.49
C SER A 137 11.74 0.90 -3.81
N LEU A 138 11.76 -0.26 -4.48
CA LEU A 138 11.02 -0.47 -5.72
C LEU A 138 9.51 -0.40 -5.50
N ALA A 139 9.00 -1.03 -4.45
CA ALA A 139 7.58 -1.02 -4.12
C ALA A 139 7.07 0.39 -3.80
N ILE A 140 7.83 1.17 -3.01
CA ILE A 140 7.52 2.59 -2.73
C ILE A 140 7.54 3.39 -4.03
N ALA A 141 8.51 3.17 -4.91
CA ALA A 141 8.64 3.91 -6.16
C ALA A 141 7.51 3.60 -7.15
N ARG A 142 7.07 2.34 -7.23
CA ARG A 142 5.89 1.91 -8.00
C ARG A 142 4.61 2.51 -7.42
N SER A 143 4.45 2.46 -6.10
CA SER A 143 3.32 3.07 -5.39
C SER A 143 3.26 4.58 -5.63
N CYS A 144 4.40 5.27 -5.62
CA CYS A 144 4.50 6.69 -5.99
C CYS A 144 4.04 6.95 -7.42
N CYS A 145 4.44 6.09 -8.36
CA CYS A 145 4.01 6.21 -9.75
C CYS A 145 2.49 6.02 -9.87
N LEU A 146 1.95 4.97 -9.24
CA LEU A 146 0.54 4.63 -9.25
C LEU A 146 -0.32 5.77 -8.67
N VAL A 147 -0.05 6.14 -7.42
CA VAL A 147 -0.79 7.18 -6.70
C VAL A 147 -0.77 8.52 -7.44
N ARG A 148 0.37 8.90 -8.03
CA ARG A 148 0.47 10.15 -8.80
C ARG A 148 -0.31 10.08 -10.12
N ARG A 149 -0.27 8.94 -10.81
CA ARG A 149 -1.00 8.71 -12.06
C ARG A 149 -2.51 8.85 -11.83
N TYR A 150 -3.01 8.28 -10.75
CA TYR A 150 -4.43 8.26 -10.42
C TYR A 150 -4.82 9.24 -9.29
N TRP A 151 -4.06 10.32 -9.12
CA TRP A 151 -4.29 11.27 -8.03
C TRP A 151 -5.71 11.86 -7.97
N PRO A 152 -6.36 12.20 -9.11
CA PRO A 152 -7.76 12.63 -9.09
C PRO A 152 -8.70 11.58 -8.50
N ALA A 153 -8.48 10.29 -8.81
CA ALA A 153 -9.27 9.18 -8.31
C ALA A 153 -9.07 8.96 -6.80
N VAL A 154 -7.81 9.03 -6.31
CA VAL A 154 -7.51 9.00 -4.86
C VAL A 154 -8.23 10.14 -4.13
N THR A 155 -8.21 11.34 -4.71
CA THR A 155 -8.86 12.52 -4.11
C THR A 155 -10.37 12.30 -4.01
N ALA A 156 -11.01 11.85 -5.09
CA ALA A 156 -12.45 11.58 -5.16
C ALA A 156 -12.89 10.50 -4.16
N VAL A 157 -12.19 9.37 -4.12
CA VAL A 157 -12.47 8.30 -3.14
C VAL A 157 -12.34 8.84 -1.72
N ALA A 158 -11.30 9.61 -1.45
CA ALA A 158 -11.07 10.11 -0.13
C ALA A 158 -12.08 11.21 0.29
N ASP A 159 -12.61 12.01 -0.64
CA ASP A 159 -13.75 12.90 -0.37
C ASP A 159 -15.02 12.09 -0.07
N PHE A 160 -15.27 11.03 -0.84
CA PHE A 160 -16.40 10.13 -0.63
C PHE A 160 -16.35 9.44 0.74
N LEU A 161 -15.17 8.97 1.14
CA LEU A 161 -14.92 8.40 2.48
C LEU A 161 -15.10 9.44 3.60
N GLN A 162 -14.70 10.69 3.38
CA GLN A 162 -14.91 11.75 4.38
C GLN A 162 -16.38 12.07 4.63
N GLU A 163 -17.21 11.92 3.61
CA GLU A 163 -18.64 12.19 3.70
C GLU A 163 -19.40 11.02 4.34
N HIS A 164 -19.04 9.79 4.00
CA HIS A 164 -19.82 8.60 4.36
C HIS A 164 -19.23 7.78 5.52
N GLY A 165 -17.93 7.91 5.80
CA GLY A 165 -17.23 7.15 6.83
C GLY A 165 -17.00 5.69 6.45
N THR A 166 -18.07 4.92 6.28
CA THR A 166 -18.03 3.51 5.86
C THR A 166 -18.67 3.34 4.48
N VAL A 167 -17.97 2.68 3.57
CA VAL A 167 -18.39 2.52 2.17
C VAL A 167 -18.13 1.09 1.69
N ASN A 168 -19.08 0.51 0.97
CA ASN A 168 -18.93 -0.78 0.29
C ASN A 168 -17.91 -0.66 -0.86
N GLY A 169 -17.04 -1.66 -1.02
CA GLY A 169 -16.05 -1.68 -2.11
C GLY A 169 -16.64 -1.68 -3.52
N GLU A 170 -17.89 -2.13 -3.74
CA GLU A 170 -18.57 -1.97 -5.03
C GLU A 170 -18.76 -0.49 -5.40
N ALA A 171 -19.17 0.34 -4.42
CA ALA A 171 -19.34 1.78 -4.64
C ALA A 171 -18.00 2.48 -4.88
N ILE A 172 -16.95 2.06 -4.18
CA ILE A 172 -15.58 2.53 -4.40
C ILE A 172 -15.10 2.16 -5.80
N THR A 173 -15.33 0.92 -6.22
CA THR A 173 -14.95 0.43 -7.55
C THR A 173 -15.67 1.20 -8.64
N ALA A 174 -16.99 1.41 -8.49
CA ALA A 174 -17.77 2.20 -9.43
C ALA A 174 -17.26 3.64 -9.55
N LEU A 175 -16.96 4.29 -8.42
CA LEU A 175 -16.39 5.64 -8.39
C LEU A 175 -15.02 5.70 -9.07
N LEU A 176 -14.14 4.73 -8.81
CA LEU A 176 -12.83 4.65 -9.45
C LEU A 176 -12.98 4.45 -10.96
N CYS A 177 -13.88 3.59 -11.42
CA CYS A 177 -14.17 3.40 -12.83
C CYS A 177 -14.71 4.68 -13.49
N GLU A 178 -15.62 5.39 -12.83
CA GLU A 178 -16.20 6.65 -13.32
C GLU A 178 -15.12 7.73 -13.48
N VAL A 179 -14.28 7.93 -12.46
CA VAL A 179 -13.27 9.00 -12.45
C VAL A 179 -12.12 8.71 -13.41
N THR A 180 -11.76 7.45 -13.59
CA THR A 180 -10.63 7.06 -14.44
C THR A 180 -11.03 6.76 -15.88
N GLY A 181 -12.29 6.38 -16.13
CA GLY A 181 -12.72 5.81 -17.40
C GLY A 181 -12.16 4.40 -17.67
N GLU A 182 -11.51 3.78 -16.68
CA GLU A 182 -10.91 2.45 -16.77
C GLU A 182 -11.76 1.42 -16.02
N SER A 183 -11.64 0.15 -16.39
CA SER A 183 -12.26 -0.96 -15.65
C SER A 183 -11.18 -1.89 -15.12
N PRO A 184 -11.18 -2.20 -13.82
CA PRO A 184 -10.17 -3.04 -13.23
C PRO A 184 -10.35 -4.47 -13.77
N THR A 185 -9.30 -5.02 -14.35
CA THR A 185 -9.28 -6.42 -14.77
C THR A 185 -8.25 -7.16 -13.93
N ARG A 186 -8.66 -8.29 -13.37
CA ARG A 186 -7.90 -9.02 -12.35
C ARG A 186 -6.51 -9.37 -12.86
N LEU A 187 -5.50 -8.76 -12.23
CA LEU A 187 -4.07 -8.98 -12.45
C LEU A 187 -3.56 -8.76 -13.88
N THR A 188 -4.32 -8.07 -14.74
CA THR A 188 -3.90 -7.83 -16.13
C THR A 188 -2.99 -6.62 -16.29
N ASN A 189 -3.05 -5.67 -15.36
CA ASN A 189 -2.21 -4.49 -15.38
C ASN A 189 -0.77 -4.88 -15.10
N ASP A 190 0.13 -4.58 -16.05
CA ASP A 190 1.54 -4.91 -15.96
C ASP A 190 2.26 -3.96 -14.97
N LEU A 191 2.88 -4.55 -13.94
CA LEU A 191 3.69 -3.84 -12.94
C LEU A 191 4.82 -3.04 -13.58
N ALA A 192 5.37 -3.49 -14.71
CA ALA A 192 6.43 -2.79 -15.42
C ALA A 192 6.00 -1.40 -15.92
N THR A 193 4.70 -1.15 -16.08
CA THR A 193 4.17 0.17 -16.43
C THR A 193 4.36 1.20 -15.31
N LEU A 194 4.62 0.75 -14.08
CA LEU A 194 4.94 1.58 -12.90
C LEU A 194 6.45 1.78 -12.72
N ASP A 195 7.28 1.07 -13.50
CA ASP A 195 8.74 1.19 -13.49
C ASP A 195 9.18 2.38 -14.34
N THR A 196 9.07 3.59 -13.79
CA THR A 196 9.56 4.79 -14.49
C THR A 196 11.09 4.79 -14.61
N ARG A 197 11.64 5.42 -15.67
CA ARG A 197 13.11 5.58 -15.84
C ARG A 197 13.79 6.25 -14.64
N ARG A 198 13.05 7.03 -13.85
CA ARG A 198 13.54 7.71 -12.64
C ARG A 198 13.73 6.72 -11.48
N ASN A 199 12.97 5.64 -11.43
CA ASN A 199 13.06 4.56 -10.43
C ASN A 199 14.34 3.73 -10.61
N ARG A 200 14.81 3.54 -11.86
CA ARG A 200 16.07 2.83 -12.17
C ARG A 200 17.35 3.54 -11.68
N ARG A 201 17.29 4.85 -11.40
CA ARG A 201 18.42 5.62 -10.83
C ARG A 201 18.43 5.61 -9.30
N TRP A 202 17.29 5.37 -8.65
CA TRP A 202 17.21 5.28 -7.19
C TRP A 202 17.82 3.98 -6.65
N THR A 203 17.61 2.85 -7.34
CA THR A 203 18.25 1.55 -7.02
C THR A 203 19.78 1.63 -7.11
N ALA A 204 20.31 2.32 -8.13
CA ALA A 204 21.75 2.53 -8.27
C ALA A 204 22.37 3.42 -7.17
N ALA A 205 21.66 4.45 -6.70
CA ALA A 205 22.18 5.40 -5.71
C ALA A 205 22.14 4.88 -4.27
N HIS A 206 21.14 4.05 -3.90
CA HIS A 206 21.07 3.44 -2.57
C HIS A 206 22.05 2.28 -2.39
N SER A 207 22.40 1.58 -3.49
CA SER A 207 23.46 0.57 -3.49
C SER A 207 24.82 1.17 -3.11
N THR A 208 25.13 2.40 -3.51
CA THR A 208 26.42 3.04 -3.23
C THR A 208 26.55 3.53 -1.78
N LEU A 209 25.44 3.89 -1.13
CA LEU A 209 25.43 4.40 0.25
C LEU A 209 25.65 3.32 1.31
N LEU A 210 25.33 2.05 1.00
CA LEU A 210 25.58 0.90 1.88
C LEU A 210 27.05 0.43 1.83
N PHE A 211 27.76 0.64 0.71
CA PHE A 211 29.20 0.29 0.61
C PHE A 211 30.14 1.29 1.30
N SER A 212 29.66 2.48 1.67
CA SER A 212 30.50 3.50 2.33
C SER A 212 30.62 3.32 3.86
N LYS A 213 29.92 2.36 4.48
CA LYS A 213 29.92 2.17 5.95
C LYS A 213 30.48 0.82 6.43
N GLY A 214 31.24 0.12 5.59
CA GLY A 214 32.01 -1.06 5.99
C GLY A 214 33.44 -0.71 6.39
N HIS A 215 33.65 -0.09 7.56
CA HIS A 215 34.95 -0.14 8.22
C HIS A 215 35.01 -1.42 9.06
N LEU A 216 35.69 -2.44 8.53
CA LEU A 216 36.16 -3.60 9.29
C LEU A 216 37.25 -3.13 10.27
N PRO A 217 37.16 -3.43 11.58
CA PRO A 217 38.36 -3.49 12.39
C PRO A 217 39.06 -4.82 12.10
N LEU A 218 40.33 -4.71 11.70
CA LEU A 218 41.31 -5.79 11.75
C LEU A 218 41.43 -6.29 13.20
N ALA A 219 41.35 -7.60 13.37
CA ALA A 219 42.00 -8.35 14.44
C ALA A 219 42.49 -9.67 13.84
#